data_AF-A0A962WIR1-F1
#
_entry.id   AF-A0A962WIR1-F1
#
_cell.length_a   1.000
_cell.length_b   1.000
_cell.length_c   1.000
_cell.angle_alpha   90.00
_cell.angle_beta   90.00
_cell.angle_gamma   90.00
#
_symmetry.space_group_name_H-M   'P 1'
#
loop_
_entity.id
_entity.type
_entity.pdbx_description
1 polymer ?
#
loop_
_entity_poly.entity_id
_entity_poly.type
_entity_poly.pdbx_seq_one_letter_code
_entity_poly.pdbx_strand_id
1 'polypeptide(L)'
;MQLRERAVSATATTHSQAQAVISAANRVILGKNHEIKLALTCLLARGHLLIEDLPGVGKTTLAHLLARLLGLGFQRIQFTS
;
A
#
# COMPACT_ATOMS: atom_id res chain seq x y z
N MET A 1 -29.89 -12.99 -14.37
CA MET A 1 -29.81 -11.52 -14.11
C MET A 1 -29.06 -11.19 -12.81
N GLN A 2 -29.21 -11.96 -11.72
CA GLN A 2 -28.56 -11.73 -10.40
C GLN A 2 -27.02 -11.85 -10.30
N LEU A 3 -26.35 -12.52 -11.25
CA LEU A 3 -24.88 -12.71 -11.20
C LEU A 3 -24.08 -11.44 -11.54
N ARG A 4 -24.66 -10.49 -12.29
CA ARG A 4 -23.99 -9.24 -12.68
C ARG A 4 -23.98 -8.18 -11.57
N GLU A 5 -25.01 -8.15 -10.72
CA GLU A 5 -25.14 -7.16 -9.63
C GLU A 5 -24.16 -7.42 -8.46
N ARG A 6 -23.88 -8.69 -8.17
CA ARG A 6 -22.85 -9.08 -7.17
C ARG A 6 -21.44 -8.70 -7.60
N ALA A 7 -21.10 -8.88 -8.88
CA ALA A 7 -19.79 -8.53 -9.41
C ALA A 7 -19.55 -7.01 -9.38
N VAL A 8 -20.57 -6.19 -9.71
CA VAL A 8 -20.50 -4.72 -9.67
C VAL A 8 -20.31 -4.19 -8.24
N SER A 9 -20.96 -4.79 -7.24
CA SER A 9 -20.77 -4.40 -5.83
C SER A 9 -19.40 -4.79 -5.28
N ALA A 10 -18.85 -5.93 -5.70
CA ALA A 10 -17.54 -6.41 -5.25
C ALA A 10 -16.36 -5.58 -5.78
N THR A 11 -16.38 -5.17 -7.06
CA THR A 11 -15.35 -4.29 -7.62
C THR A 11 -15.42 -2.88 -7.05
N ALA A 12 -16.63 -2.32 -6.87
CA ALA A 12 -16.80 -1.01 -6.25
C ALA A 12 -16.26 -0.95 -4.81
N THR A 13 -16.44 -2.02 -4.04
CA THR A 13 -15.96 -2.12 -2.66
C THR A 13 -14.44 -2.28 -2.58
N THR A 14 -13.85 -3.07 -3.47
CA THR A 14 -12.39 -3.24 -3.50
C THR A 14 -11.68 -1.94 -3.86
N HIS A 15 -12.19 -1.22 -4.86
CA HIS A 15 -11.65 0.07 -5.27
C HIS A 15 -11.75 1.11 -4.14
N SER A 16 -12.88 1.16 -3.42
CA SER A 16 -13.06 2.09 -2.31
C SER A 16 -12.14 1.79 -1.13
N GLN A 17 -11.90 0.51 -0.82
CA GLN A 17 -10.95 0.11 0.22
C GLN A 17 -9.50 0.48 -0.14
N ALA A 18 -9.08 0.23 -1.38
CA ALA A 18 -7.74 0.62 -1.85
C ALA A 18 -7.55 2.14 -1.74
N GLN A 19 -8.56 2.92 -2.12
CA GLN A 19 -8.53 4.38 -2.01
C GLN A 19 -8.48 4.85 -0.55
N ALA A 20 -9.15 4.16 0.37
CA ALA A 20 -9.08 4.45 1.80
C ALA A 20 -7.67 4.21 2.36
N VAL A 21 -7.01 3.10 1.98
CA VAL A 21 -5.63 2.80 2.37
C VAL A 21 -4.67 3.86 1.83
N ILE A 22 -4.80 4.23 0.55
CA ILE A 22 -3.99 5.30 -0.05
C ILE A 22 -4.20 6.62 0.69
N SER A 23 -5.44 6.98 0.99
CA SER A 23 -5.77 8.23 1.69
C SER A 23 -5.20 8.26 3.10
N ALA A 24 -5.27 7.14 3.83
CA ALA A 24 -4.65 7.01 5.14
C ALA A 24 -3.12 7.13 5.06
N ALA A 25 -2.50 6.51 4.06
CA ALA A 25 -1.05 6.56 3.88
C ALA A 25 -0.55 7.99 3.56
N ASN A 26 -1.27 8.74 2.73
CA ASN A 26 -0.92 10.12 2.38
C ASN A 26 -1.00 11.10 3.57
N ARG A 27 -1.72 10.75 4.66
CA ARG A 27 -1.73 11.58 5.88
C ARG A 27 -0.42 11.49 6.65
N VAL A 28 0.36 10.43 6.45
CA VAL A 28 1.63 10.19 7.15
C VAL A 28 2.82 10.51 6.25
N ILE A 29 2.72 10.16 4.96
CA ILE A 29 3.80 10.36 3.98
C ILE A 29 3.31 11.39 2.95
N LEU A 30 3.81 12.61 3.10
CA LEU A 30 3.42 13.74 2.26
C LEU A 30 4.16 13.72 0.92
N GLY A 31 3.48 14.09 -0.16
CA GLY A 31 4.10 14.27 -1.48
C GLY A 31 4.49 12.98 -2.23
N LYS A 32 4.19 11.79 -1.68
CA LYS A 32 4.59 10.48 -2.23
C LYS A 32 3.40 9.64 -2.69
N ASN A 33 2.38 10.29 -3.25
CA ASN A 33 1.12 9.63 -3.64
C ASN A 33 1.35 8.51 -4.67
N HIS A 34 2.26 8.75 -5.61
CA HIS A 34 2.58 7.80 -6.66
C HIS A 34 3.28 6.55 -6.11
N GLU A 35 4.28 6.74 -5.27
CA GLU A 35 5.05 5.67 -4.63
C GLU A 35 4.16 4.83 -3.70
N ILE A 36 3.25 5.47 -2.96
CA ILE A 36 2.24 4.77 -2.14
C ILE A 36 1.37 3.87 -3.02
N LYS A 37 0.89 4.38 -4.17
CA LYS A 37 0.05 3.59 -5.11
C LYS A 37 0.82 2.41 -5.69
N LEU A 38 2.06 2.62 -6.12
CA LEU A 38 2.92 1.55 -6.63
C LEU A 38 3.19 0.49 -5.56
N ALA A 39 3.50 0.90 -4.33
CA ALA A 39 3.76 -0.01 -3.23
C ALA A 39 2.53 -0.86 -2.88
N LEU A 40 1.35 -0.24 -2.79
CA LEU A 40 0.10 -0.95 -2.58
C LEU A 40 -0.21 -1.91 -3.74
N THR A 41 -0.01 -1.47 -4.98
CA THR A 41 -0.24 -2.30 -6.18
C THR A 41 0.68 -3.52 -6.19
N CYS A 42 1.98 -3.31 -5.93
CA CYS A 42 2.97 -4.37 -5.83
C CYS A 42 2.58 -5.40 -4.76
N LEU A 43 2.18 -4.93 -3.57
CA LEU A 43 1.77 -5.79 -2.46
C LEU A 43 0.52 -6.62 -2.80
N LEU A 44 -0.50 -6.01 -3.41
CA LEU A 44 -1.71 -6.71 -3.85
C LEU A 44 -1.42 -7.72 -4.96
N ALA A 45 -0.45 -7.43 -5.83
CA ALA A 45 0.05 -8.34 -6.85
C ALA A 45 1.01 -9.41 -6.30
N ARG A 46 1.32 -9.40 -4.99
CA ARG A 46 2.30 -10.28 -4.33
C ARG A 46 3.71 -10.19 -4.93
N GLY A 47 4.08 -9.01 -5.44
CA GLY A 47 5.41 -8.73 -5.99
C GLY A 47 6.41 -8.31 -4.92
N HIS A 48 7.61 -7.95 -5.37
CA HIS A 48 8.68 -7.38 -4.55
C HIS A 48 8.93 -5.93 -4.96
N LEU A 49 9.07 -5.04 -3.98
CA LEU A 49 9.27 -3.62 -4.20
C LEU A 49 10.69 -3.23 -3.78
N LEU A 50 11.47 -2.67 -4.72
CA LEU A 50 12.72 -1.98 -4.44
C LEU A 50 12.44 -0.48 -4.39
N ILE A 51 12.88 0.19 -3.33
CA ILE A 51 12.70 1.65 -3.17
C ILE A 51 14.08 2.32 -3.13
N GLU A 52 14.46 2.92 -4.24
CA GLU A 52 15.66 3.75 -4.36
C GLU A 52 15.26 5.21 -4.12
N ASP A 53 15.75 5.80 -3.02
CA ASP A 53 15.46 7.20 -2.69
C ASP A 53 16.55 7.73 -1.73
N LEU A 54 16.60 9.04 -1.49
CA LEU A 54 17.54 9.66 -0.56
C LEU A 54 17.32 9.18 0.90
N PRO A 55 18.35 9.17 1.76
CA PRO A 55 18.16 8.82 3.17
C PRO A 55 17.14 9.77 3.84
N GLY A 56 16.30 9.24 4.74
CA GLY A 56 15.32 10.04 5.50
C GLY A 56 13.94 10.27 4.86
N VAL A 57 13.74 9.86 3.61
CA VAL A 57 12.48 10.10 2.84
C VAL A 57 11.32 9.13 3.14
N GLY A 58 11.37 8.43 4.28
CA GLY A 58 10.24 7.62 4.75
C GLY A 58 10.07 6.23 4.12
N LYS A 59 11.09 5.66 3.46
CA LYS A 59 11.04 4.30 2.87
C LYS A 59 10.60 3.21 3.86
N THR A 60 11.26 3.16 5.02
CA THR A 60 10.90 2.21 6.09
C THR A 60 9.52 2.53 6.65
N THR A 61 9.18 3.81 6.78
CA THR A 61 7.88 4.27 7.23
C THR A 61 6.77 3.80 6.29
N LEU A 62 6.98 3.83 4.97
CA LEU A 62 6.03 3.33 3.98
C LEU A 62 5.74 1.85 4.17
N ALA A 63 6.79 1.03 4.24
CA ALA A 63 6.64 -0.41 4.42
C ALA A 63 5.92 -0.75 5.75
N HIS A 64 6.30 -0.08 6.83
CA HIS A 64 5.68 -0.27 8.14
C HIS A 64 4.21 0.20 8.17
N LEU A 65 3.93 1.34 7.55
CA LEU A 65 2.59 1.92 7.48
C LEU A 65 1.64 1.04 6.68
N LEU A 66 2.06 0.54 5.52
CA LEU A 66 1.25 -0.38 4.71
C LEU A 66 0.95 -1.67 5.47
N ALA A 67 1.93 -2.24 6.18
CA ALA A 67 1.70 -3.41 7.01
C ALA A 67 0.65 -3.14 8.11
N ARG A 68 0.73 -1.98 8.79
CA ARG A 68 -0.26 -1.59 9.81
C ARG A 68 -1.66 -1.36 9.24
N LEU A 69 -1.77 -0.67 8.10
CA LEU A 69 -3.06 -0.37 7.47
C LEU A 69 -3.77 -1.63 6.93
N LEU A 70 -2.99 -2.65 6.56
CA LEU A 70 -3.51 -3.89 5.98
C LEU A 70 -3.52 -5.06 6.97
N GLY A 71 -3.12 -4.85 8.23
CA GLY A 71 -3.07 -5.89 9.26
C GLY A 71 -2.03 -6.99 8.98
N LEU A 72 -0.94 -6.66 8.28
CA LEU A 72 0.12 -7.59 7.90
C LEU A 72 1.26 -7.60 8.93
N GLY A 73 2.01 -8.70 8.96
CA GLY A 73 3.29 -8.75 9.67
C GLY A 73 4.33 -7.86 9.01
N PHE A 74 5.15 -7.19 9.82
CA PHE A 74 6.29 -6.38 9.37
C PHE A 74 7.57 -6.89 10.01
N GLN A 75 8.60 -7.11 9.20
CA GLN A 75 9.95 -7.48 9.65
C GLN A 75 10.97 -6.61 8.91
N ARG A 76 11.94 -6.06 9.64
CA ARG A 76 13.03 -5.25 9.08
C ARG A 76 14.34 -6.01 9.25
N ILE A 77 15.03 -6.25 8.13
CA ILE A 77 16.39 -6.79 8.11
C ILE A 77 17.30 -5.67 7.64
N GLN A 78 18.31 -5.34 8.46
CA GLN A 78 19.32 -4.33 8.13
C GLN A 78 20.59 -5.06 7.66
N PHE A 79 21.12 -4.68 6.49
CA PHE A 79 22.27 -5.35 5.87
C PHE A 79 23.62 -4.99 6.48
N THR A 80 23.71 -3.94 7.31
CA THR A 80 24.95 -3.48 7.97
C THR A 80 24.64 -2.88 9.35
N SER A 81 25.61 -2.87 10.28
CA SER A 81 25.53 -2.00 11.47
C SER A 81 25.83 -0.54 11.13
#